data_AF-R7TT64-F1
#
_entry.id   AF-R7TT64-F1
#
_cell.length_a   1.000
_cell.length_b   1.000
_cell.length_c   1.000
_cell.angle_alpha   90.00
_cell.angle_beta   90.00
_cell.angle_gamma   90.00
#
_symmetry.space_group_name_H-M   'P 1'
#
loop_
_entity.id
_entity.type
_entity.pdbx_description
1 polymer ?
#
loop_
_entity_poly.entity_id
_entity_poly.type
_entity_poly.pdbx_seq_one_letter_code
_entity_poly.pdbx_strand_id
1 'polypeptide(L)'
;MATPVNGDFLKYPRRERFVFRPNHLEILEKYFQEDNYPSFEKREEISKACNAATEAMTGRELGDKERVTAQIISNWFANKRKELKKIAREGPS
;
A
#
# COMPACT_ATOMS: atom_id res chain seq x y z
N MET A 1 -28.98 11.30 37.10
CA MET A 1 -27.84 10.38 37.29
C MET A 1 -26.94 10.53 36.08
N ALA A 2 -25.67 10.82 36.33
CA ALA A 2 -24.69 11.15 35.30
C ALA A 2 -23.97 9.88 34.82
N THR A 3 -23.78 9.75 33.50
CA THR A 3 -22.61 9.11 32.89
C THR A 3 -22.41 9.63 31.46
N PRO A 4 -21.37 10.45 31.18
CA PRO A 4 -20.82 10.57 29.85
C PRO A 4 -19.78 9.46 29.63
N VAL A 5 -20.04 8.52 28.72
CA VAL A 5 -19.00 7.59 28.27
C VAL A 5 -18.16 8.27 27.21
N ASN A 6 -16.94 8.61 27.64
CA ASN A 6 -15.80 9.02 26.85
C ASN A 6 -15.68 8.23 25.54
N GLY A 7 -15.70 8.97 24.43
CA GLY A 7 -15.32 8.49 23.11
C GLY A 7 -14.43 9.52 22.46
N ASP A 8 -13.42 10.00 23.20
CA ASP A 8 -12.23 10.61 22.62
C ASP A 8 -11.59 9.52 21.75
N PHE A 9 -12.13 9.37 20.53
CA PHE A 9 -11.41 8.75 19.45
C PHE A 9 -10.20 9.63 19.25
N LEU A 10 -9.13 9.30 19.98
CA LEU A 10 -7.75 9.58 19.62
C LEU A 10 -7.70 9.57 18.10
N LYS A 11 -7.80 10.76 17.51
CA LYS A 11 -7.53 10.98 16.11
C LYS A 11 -6.03 10.83 16.03
N TYR A 12 -5.58 9.57 16.09
CA TYR A 12 -4.23 9.19 15.70
C TYR A 12 -3.98 10.01 14.44
N PRO A 13 -2.95 10.89 14.43
CA PRO A 13 -2.71 11.77 13.31
C PRO A 13 -2.73 10.85 12.10
N ARG A 14 -3.73 11.03 11.22
CA ARG A 14 -3.91 10.16 10.06
C ARG A 14 -2.57 10.19 9.37
N ARG A 15 -1.80 9.12 9.52
CA ARG A 15 -0.46 8.99 8.95
C ARG A 15 -0.63 9.44 7.52
N GLU A 16 0.08 10.50 7.15
CA GLU A 16 -0.03 11.12 5.83
C GLU A 16 0.02 9.98 4.81
N ARG A 17 -1.11 9.75 4.12
CA ARG A 17 -1.30 8.49 3.40
C ARG A 17 -0.34 8.52 2.24
N PHE A 18 0.55 7.54 2.22
CA PHE A 18 1.31 7.24 1.03
C PHE A 18 0.36 7.07 -0.15
N VAL A 19 0.59 7.84 -1.22
CA VAL A 19 -0.20 7.76 -2.44
C VAL A 19 0.57 6.93 -3.46
N PHE A 20 -0.02 5.81 -3.87
CA PHE A 20 0.57 5.01 -4.94
C PHE A 20 0.45 5.78 -6.27
N ARG A 21 1.61 6.01 -6.91
CA ARG A 21 1.68 6.50 -8.28
C ARG A 21 1.35 5.36 -9.25
N PRO A 22 0.92 5.67 -10.49
CA PRO A 22 0.65 4.64 -11.51
C PRO A 22 1.84 3.70 -11.72
N ASN A 23 3.08 4.22 -11.71
CA ASN A 23 4.30 3.41 -11.81
C ASN A 23 4.45 2.39 -10.67
N HIS A 24 4.08 2.75 -9.44
CA HIS A 24 4.11 1.81 -8.32
C HIS A 24 3.09 0.69 -8.56
N LEU A 25 1.88 1.04 -9.01
CA LEU A 25 0.82 0.07 -9.25
C LEU A 25 1.21 -0.92 -10.34
N GLU A 26 1.80 -0.47 -11.45
CA GLU A 26 2.25 -1.33 -12.54
C GLU A 26 3.24 -2.41 -12.07
N ILE A 27 4.25 -1.99 -11.28
CA ILE A 27 5.22 -2.92 -10.67
C ILE A 27 4.49 -3.87 -9.72
N LEU A 28 3.67 -3.34 -8.82
CA LEU A 28 2.97 -4.14 -7.82
C LEU A 28 2.03 -5.17 -8.42
N GLU A 29 1.30 -4.80 -9.46
CA GLU A 29 0.38 -5.69 -10.17
C GLU A 29 1.13 -6.80 -10.89
N LYS A 30 2.27 -6.50 -11.51
CA LYS A 30 3.13 -7.52 -12.14
C LYS A 30 3.58 -8.56 -11.13
N TYR A 31 4.15 -8.14 -10.00
CA TYR A 31 4.57 -9.07 -8.94
C TYR A 31 3.39 -9.81 -8.32
N PHE A 32 2.23 -9.15 -8.18
CA PHE A 32 1.03 -9.78 -7.66
C PHE A 32 0.51 -10.88 -8.57
N GLN A 33 0.59 -10.72 -9.88
CA GLN A 33 0.21 -11.75 -10.84
C GLN A 33 1.14 -12.97 -10.76
N GLU A 34 2.43 -12.76 -10.49
CA GLU A 34 3.40 -13.84 -10.31
C GLU A 34 3.23 -14.56 -8.97
N ASP A 35 3.16 -13.80 -7.86
CA ASP A 35 3.00 -14.34 -6.52
C ASP A 35 2.10 -13.45 -5.66
N ASN A 36 0.96 -14.00 -5.21
CA ASN A 36 -0.04 -13.27 -4.44
C ASN A 36 0.37 -13.14 -2.94
N TYR A 37 1.42 -13.85 -2.51
CA TYR A 37 1.87 -13.94 -1.13
C TYR A 37 3.40 -13.75 -1.01
N PRO A 38 3.96 -12.63 -1.49
CA PRO A 38 5.40 -12.43 -1.52
C PRO A 38 5.98 -12.50 -0.10
N SER A 39 7.12 -13.18 0.03
CA SER A 39 7.94 -13.19 1.25
C SER A 39 8.43 -11.79 1.63
N PHE A 40 8.89 -11.62 2.87
CA PHE A 40 9.42 -10.33 3.34
C PHE A 40 10.54 -9.79 2.43
N GLU A 41 11.48 -10.66 2.06
CA GLU A 41 12.59 -10.33 1.14
C GLU A 41 12.09 -9.82 -0.21
N LYS A 42 11.07 -10.49 -0.79
CA LYS A 42 10.47 -10.08 -2.05
C LYS A 42 9.74 -8.73 -1.93
N ARG A 43 9.08 -8.46 -0.80
CA ARG A 43 8.45 -7.14 -0.54
C ARG A 43 9.48 -6.03 -0.44
N GLU A 44 10.63 -6.30 0.18
CA GLU A 44 11.74 -5.35 0.20
C GLU A 44 12.27 -5.09 -1.21
N GLU A 45 12.48 -6.14 -2.01
CA GLU A 45 12.90 -6.02 -3.42
C GLU A 45 11.92 -5.17 -4.22
N ILE A 46 10.61 -5.45 -4.12
CA ILE A 46 9.56 -4.66 -4.79
C ILE A 46 9.59 -3.21 -4.34
N SER A 47 9.79 -2.95 -3.05
CA SER A 47 9.86 -1.58 -2.52
C SER A 47 11.06 -0.81 -3.08
N LYS A 48 12.23 -1.47 -3.16
CA LYS A 48 13.45 -0.90 -3.75
C LYS A 48 13.25 -0.64 -5.24
N ALA A 49 12.65 -1.58 -5.96
CA ALA A 49 12.33 -1.43 -7.38
C ALA A 49 11.38 -0.27 -7.64
N CYS A 50 10.31 -0.12 -6.84
CA CYS A 50 9.37 1.00 -6.95
C CYS A 50 10.05 2.35 -6.70
N ASN A 51 10.93 2.42 -5.69
CA ASN A 51 11.69 3.63 -5.38
C ASN A 51 12.63 3.98 -6.54
N ALA A 52 13.47 3.03 -6.96
CA ALA A 52 14.42 3.22 -8.05
C ALA A 52 13.74 3.61 -9.37
N ALA A 53 12.60 2.99 -9.70
CA ALA A 53 11.82 3.35 -10.87
C ALA A 53 11.30 4.80 -10.79
N THR A 54 10.85 5.24 -9.61
CA THR A 54 10.34 6.61 -9.44
C THR A 54 11.46 7.64 -9.43
N GLU A 55 12.62 7.33 -8.83
CA GLU A 55 13.83 8.15 -8.92
C GLU A 55 14.29 8.31 -10.37
N ALA A 56 14.35 7.21 -11.12
CA ALA A 56 14.71 7.23 -12.53
C ALA A 56 13.73 8.05 -13.38
N MET A 57 12.42 7.98 -13.08
CA MET A 57 11.41 8.71 -13.84
C MET A 57 11.35 10.19 -13.49
N THR A 58 11.62 10.56 -12.24
CA THR A 58 11.56 11.95 -11.77
C THR A 58 12.89 12.67 -11.87
N GLY A 59 14.00 11.94 -12.02
CA GLY A 59 15.35 12.49 -12.03
C GLY A 59 15.78 13.12 -10.71
N ARG A 60 15.08 12.81 -9.61
CA ARG A 60 15.34 13.37 -8.27
C ARG A 60 15.28 12.28 -7.20
N GLU A 61 15.92 12.54 -6.06
CA GLU A 61 15.79 11.70 -4.87
C GLU A 61 14.36 11.76 -4.31
N LEU A 62 13.85 10.61 -3.87
CA LEU A 62 12.53 10.51 -3.24
C LEU A 62 12.62 10.99 -1.79
N GLY A 63 11.72 11.91 -1.42
CA GLY A 63 11.51 12.24 -0.02
C GLY A 63 10.87 11.08 0.75
N ASP A 64 11.01 11.06 2.08
CA ASP A 64 10.46 10.03 2.97
C ASP A 64 8.96 9.78 2.80
N LYS A 65 8.23 10.79 2.33
CA LYS A 65 6.79 10.77 2.07
C LYS A 65 6.42 9.97 0.82
N GLU A 66 7.29 9.96 -0.19
CA GLU A 66 7.10 9.28 -1.48
C GLU A 66 7.89 7.97 -1.56
N ARG A 67 8.61 7.61 -0.49
CA ARG A 67 9.35 6.36 -0.40
C ARG A 67 8.45 5.18 -0.08
N VAL A 68 8.47 4.20 -0.96
CA VAL A 68 7.84 2.90 -0.78
C VAL A 68 8.66 2.06 0.20
N THR A 69 7.98 1.43 1.15
CA THR A 69 8.57 0.51 2.13
C THR A 69 7.91 -0.87 2.07
N ALA A 70 8.58 -1.90 2.56
CA ALA A 70 8.03 -3.26 2.62
C ALA A 70 6.68 -3.34 3.36
N GLN A 71 6.45 -2.48 4.37
CA GLN A 71 5.17 -2.40 5.07
C GLN A 71 4.06 -1.86 4.16
N ILE A 72 4.35 -0.86 3.33
CA ILE A 72 3.40 -0.31 2.36
C ILE A 72 3.04 -1.40 1.34
N ILE A 73 4.03 -2.15 0.84
CA ILE A 73 3.81 -3.29 -0.06
C ILE A 73 2.95 -4.36 0.59
N SER A 74 3.28 -4.75 1.83
CA SER A 74 2.51 -5.72 2.60
C SER A 74 1.03 -5.33 2.71
N ASN A 75 0.75 -4.06 3.02
CA ASN A 75 -0.61 -3.53 3.10
C ASN A 75 -1.31 -3.51 1.73
N TRP A 76 -0.62 -3.13 0.67
CA TRP A 76 -1.18 -3.13 -0.68
C TRP A 76 -1.60 -4.54 -1.12
N PHE A 77 -0.73 -5.54 -0.94
CA PHE A 77 -1.04 -6.94 -1.26
C PHE A 77 -2.22 -7.46 -0.43
N ALA A 78 -2.25 -7.14 0.87
CA ALA A 78 -3.37 -7.52 1.73
C ALA A 78 -4.70 -6.90 1.27
N ASN A 79 -4.70 -5.62 0.89
CA ASN A 79 -5.89 -4.94 0.38
C ASN A 79 -6.30 -5.46 -1.00
N LYS A 80 -5.37 -5.65 -1.95
CA LYS A 80 -5.65 -6.17 -3.29
C LYS A 80 -6.34 -7.54 -3.23
N ARG A 81 -5.89 -8.44 -2.34
CA ARG A 81 -6.56 -9.74 -2.12
C ARG A 81 -7.98 -9.60 -1.57
N LYS A 82 -8.21 -8.64 -0.67
CA LYS A 82 -9.55 -8.36 -0.14
C LYS A 82 -10.46 -7.82 -1.25
N GLU A 83 -9.96 -6.91 -2.07
CA GLU A 83 -10.68 -6.36 -3.21
C GLU A 83 -11.05 -7.46 -4.21
N LEU A 84 -10.13 -8.37 -4.57
CA LEU A 84 -10.44 -9.50 -5.45
C LEU A 84 -11.54 -10.41 -4.88
N LYS A 85 -11.48 -10.70 -3.57
CA LYS A 85 -12.53 -11.47 -2.89
C LYS A 85 -13.86 -10.72 -2.84
N LYS A 86 -13.82 -9.39 -2.73
CA LYS A 86 -15.00 -8.53 -2.73
C LYS A 86 -15.64 -8.48 -4.11
N ILE A 87 -14.86 -8.25 -5.17
CA ILE A 87 -15.32 -8.27 -6.57
C ILE A 87 -15.93 -9.62 -6.93
N ALA A 88 -15.35 -10.73 -6.45
CA ALA A 88 -15.92 -12.06 -6.66
C ALA A 88 -17.27 -12.29 -5.93
N ARG A 89 -17.55 -11.56 -4.84
CA ARG A 89 -18.79 -11.65 -4.07
C ARG A 89 -19.86 -10.67 -4.54
N GLU A 90 -19.45 -9.46 -4.87
CA GLU A 90 -20.27 -8.37 -5.44
C GLU A 90 -20.21 -8.41 -6.96
N GLY A 91 -20.35 -9.60 -7.57
CA GLY A 91 -20.37 -9.77 -9.03
C GLY A 91 -21.30 -8.75 -9.69
N PRO A 92 -21.02 -8.34 -10.95
CA PRO A 92 -21.76 -7.26 -11.60
C PRO A 92 -23.25 -7.59 -11.57
N SER A 93 -24.02 -6.80 -10.82
CA SER A 93 -25.48 -6.86 -10.85
C SER A 93 -25.99 -6.44 -12.22
#